data_AF-A0A367S1U5-F1
#
_entry.id   AF-A0A367S1U5-F1
#
_cell.length_a   1.000
_cell.length_b   1.000
_cell.length_c   1.000
_cell.angle_alpha   90.00
_cell.angle_beta   90.00
_cell.angle_gamma   90.00
#
_symmetry.space_group_name_H-M   'P 1'
#
loop_
_entity.id
_entity.type
_entity.pdbx_description
1 polymer ?
#
loop_
_entity_poly.entity_id
_entity_poly.type
_entity_poly.pdbx_seq_one_letter_code
_entity_poly.pdbx_strand_id
1 'polypeptide(L)'
;MLEAYNNLDPQHQQQLEQISMYHMPPIFSKQGDVAADIPMKVHPIVSTHKVTGKKGLYLGSDTAIPVGMEDRPEEAKHFWLDLFQTVLDSTPVYSHVWHPGDIVFWDNSQVMHRGIPYDATKYQRIALRLGVVDNQ
;
A
#
# COMPACT_ATOMS: atom_id res chain seq x y z
N MET A 1 8.00 0.72 -4.80
CA MET A 1 6.96 1.47 -5.54
C MET A 1 7.52 2.57 -6.42
N LEU A 2 8.64 3.20 -6.05
CA LEU A 2 9.39 4.08 -6.95
C LEU A 2 9.82 3.37 -8.25
N GLU A 3 10.51 2.23 -8.13
CA GLU A 3 10.94 1.49 -9.33
C GLU A 3 9.76 0.98 -10.16
N ALA A 4 8.68 0.55 -9.50
CA ALA A 4 7.45 0.16 -10.19
C ALA A 4 6.89 1.30 -11.05
N TYR A 5 6.86 2.53 -10.52
CA TYR A 5 6.46 3.72 -11.28
C TYR A 5 7.40 4.00 -12.45
N ASN A 6 8.73 3.95 -12.22
CA ASN A 6 9.72 4.21 -13.27
C ASN A 6 9.66 3.21 -14.43
N ASN A 7 9.22 1.98 -14.16
CA ASN A 7 9.11 0.92 -15.16
C ASN A 7 7.84 1.02 -16.02
N LEU A 8 6.86 1.86 -15.63
CA LEU A 8 5.69 2.15 -16.46
C LEU A 8 6.09 3.02 -17.66
N ASP A 9 5.40 2.85 -18.79
CA ASP A 9 5.58 3.78 -19.89
C ASP A 9 5.06 5.19 -19.54
N PRO A 10 5.51 6.24 -20.27
CA PRO A 10 5.15 7.62 -19.96
C PRO A 10 3.64 7.91 -20.02
N GLN A 11 2.88 7.19 -20.85
CA GLN A 11 1.44 7.39 -20.94
C GLN A 11 0.75 6.90 -19.67
N HIS A 12 1.10 5.70 -19.20
CA HIS A 12 0.60 5.19 -17.93
C HIS A 12 1.02 6.08 -16.75
N GLN A 13 2.26 6.56 -16.71
CA GLN A 13 2.70 7.50 -15.66
C GLN A 13 1.81 8.76 -15.61
N GLN A 14 1.56 9.39 -16.75
CA GLN A 14 0.72 10.59 -16.84
C GLN A 14 -0.72 10.32 -16.41
N GLN A 15 -1.29 9.17 -16.77
CA GLN A 15 -2.64 8.78 -16.36
C GLN A 15 -2.73 8.62 -14.84
N LEU A 16 -1.80 7.88 -14.23
CA LEU A 16 -1.84 7.61 -12.79
C LEU A 16 -1.62 8.88 -11.96
N GLU A 17 -0.86 9.85 -12.45
CA GLU A 17 -0.67 11.14 -11.78
C GLU A 17 -1.96 11.95 -11.61
N GLN A 18 -2.99 11.68 -12.41
CA GLN A 18 -4.28 12.36 -12.31
C GLN A 18 -5.25 11.67 -11.34
N ILE A 19 -4.88 10.51 -10.80
CA ILE A 19 -5.78 9.69 -10.01
C ILE A 19 -5.50 9.90 -8.51
N SER A 20 -6.58 10.05 -7.76
CA SER A 20 -6.57 10.03 -6.31
C SER A 20 -7.48 8.93 -5.80
N MET A 21 -7.23 8.47 -4.58
CA MET A 21 -8.04 7.49 -3.89
C MET A 21 -8.43 7.98 -2.50
N TYR A 22 -9.62 7.62 -2.04
CA TYR A 22 -9.93 7.59 -0.62
C TYR A 22 -9.26 6.38 0.00
N HIS A 23 -8.54 6.60 1.08
CA HIS A 23 -8.07 5.53 1.95
C HIS A 23 -9.01 5.42 3.15
N MET A 24 -9.77 4.32 3.18
CA MET A 24 -10.72 4.04 4.26
C MET A 24 -9.97 3.62 5.52
N PRO A 25 -10.53 3.91 6.72
CA PRO A 25 -10.00 3.33 7.94
C PRO A 25 -10.06 1.79 7.86
N PRO A 26 -9.05 1.09 8.41
CA PRO A 26 -9.07 -0.37 8.45
C PRO A 26 -10.32 -0.85 9.20
N ILE A 27 -11.04 -1.81 8.59
CA ILE A 27 -12.20 -2.45 9.21
C ILE A 27 -11.68 -3.41 10.28
N PHE A 28 -11.43 -2.90 11.48
CA PHE A 28 -11.22 -3.78 12.63
C PHE A 28 -12.53 -4.52 12.91
N SER A 29 -12.52 -5.84 12.88
CA SER A 29 -13.66 -6.67 13.27
C SER A 29 -14.11 -6.27 14.68
N LYS A 30 -15.37 -5.86 14.81
CA LYS A 30 -16.05 -5.36 16.02
C LYS A 30 -15.59 -6.05 17.32
N GLN A 31 -15.09 -5.26 18.29
CA GLN A 31 -15.52 -5.28 19.71
C GLN A 31 -14.73 -4.21 20.51
N GLY A 32 -15.44 -3.21 21.06
CA GLY A 32 -14.94 -2.35 22.13
C GLY A 32 -14.48 -0.93 21.73
N ASP A 33 -15.38 0.04 21.91
CA ASP A 33 -15.16 1.43 22.34
C ASP A 33 -14.08 2.35 21.71
N VAL A 34 -13.47 2.00 20.59
CA VAL A 34 -12.67 2.98 19.83
C VAL A 34 -12.85 2.82 18.32
N ALA A 35 -14.10 2.80 17.85
CA ALA A 35 -14.39 3.34 16.52
C ALA A 35 -14.24 4.86 16.61
N ALA A 36 -13.00 5.33 16.78
CA ALA A 36 -12.69 6.74 16.58
C ALA A 36 -13.18 7.12 15.18
N ASP A 37 -13.78 8.31 15.03
CA ASP A 37 -14.07 8.95 13.75
C ASP A 37 -12.77 9.17 12.98
N ILE A 38 -12.18 8.09 12.46
CA ILE A 38 -10.99 8.18 11.62
C ILE A 38 -11.50 8.66 10.26
N PRO A 39 -11.20 9.91 9.88
CA PRO A 39 -11.74 10.47 8.65
C PRO A 39 -11.17 9.71 7.46
N MET A 40 -11.99 9.54 6.43
CA MET A 40 -11.49 9.18 5.12
C MET A 40 -10.48 10.22 4.67
N LYS A 41 -9.33 9.77 4.16
CA LYS A 41 -8.30 10.67 3.63
C LYS A 41 -8.13 10.45 2.13
N VAL A 42 -8.05 11.54 1.38
CA VAL A 42 -7.74 11.51 -0.05
C VAL A 42 -6.22 11.55 -0.21
N HIS A 43 -5.69 10.63 -1.01
CA HIS A 43 -4.30 10.57 -1.37
C HIS A 43 -4.15 10.40 -2.89
N PRO A 44 -3.18 11.09 -3.53
CA PRO A 44 -2.84 10.78 -4.91
C PRO A 44 -2.21 9.39 -4.98
N ILE A 45 -2.49 8.64 -6.04
CA ILE A 45 -1.86 7.31 -6.22
C ILE A 45 -0.41 7.41 -6.70
N VAL A 46 0.01 8.59 -7.18
CA VAL A 46 1.42 8.96 -7.40
C VAL A 46 1.79 10.04 -6.41
N SER A 47 2.75 9.77 -5.54
CA SER A 47 3.20 10.71 -4.51
C SER A 47 4.68 11.00 -4.66
N THR A 48 5.07 12.23 -4.33
CA THR A 48 6.48 12.65 -4.28
C THR A 48 7.06 12.34 -2.92
N HIS A 49 8.13 11.55 -2.89
CA HIS A 49 8.82 11.22 -1.66
C HIS A 49 9.48 12.46 -1.04
N LYS A 50 9.13 12.79 0.21
CA LYS A 50 9.55 14.03 0.88
C LYS A 50 11.07 14.22 0.94
N VAL A 51 11.84 13.15 1.15
CA VAL A 51 13.30 13.24 1.32
C VAL A 51 14.04 13.25 -0.01
N THR A 52 13.61 12.42 -0.97
CA THR A 52 14.35 12.24 -2.23
C THR A 52 13.81 13.05 -3.40
N GLY A 53 12.61 13.62 -3.28
CA GLY A 53 11.93 14.37 -4.33
C GLY A 53 11.46 13.51 -5.52
N LYS A 54 11.62 12.18 -5.45
CA LYS A 54 11.26 11.27 -6.53
C LYS A 54 9.79 10.87 -6.44
N LYS A 55 9.13 10.70 -7.58
CA LYS A 55 7.77 10.17 -7.65
C LYS A 55 7.75 8.65 -7.48
N GLY A 56 6.71 8.14 -6.86
CA GLY A 56 6.45 6.71 -6.73
C GLY A 56 4.97 6.43 -6.48
N LEU A 57 4.56 5.18 -6.69
CA LEU A 57 3.18 4.78 -6.45
C LEU A 57 2.89 4.71 -4.95
N TYR A 58 1.79 5.32 -4.54
CA TYR A 58 1.22 5.21 -3.21
C TYR A 58 -0.11 4.46 -3.31
N LEU A 59 -0.03 3.13 -3.22
CA LEU A 59 -1.19 2.24 -3.36
C LEU A 59 -1.55 1.67 -2.00
N GLY A 60 -2.84 1.68 -1.68
CA GLY A 60 -3.43 1.04 -0.50
C GLY A 60 -3.92 -0.36 -0.81
N SER A 61 -4.27 -1.13 0.23
CA SER A 61 -4.91 -2.45 0.06
C SER A 61 -6.39 -2.32 -0.31
N ASP A 62 -7.16 -3.37 -0.03
CA ASP A 62 -8.63 -3.51 -0.05
C ASP A 62 -9.46 -2.37 0.57
N THR A 63 -8.82 -1.35 1.15
CA THR A 63 -9.46 -0.18 1.76
C THR A 63 -9.44 1.06 0.86
N ALA A 64 -8.96 0.98 -0.38
CA ALA A 64 -8.87 2.11 -1.29
C ALA A 64 -10.07 2.21 -2.26
N ILE A 65 -10.62 3.41 -2.45
CA ILE A 65 -11.67 3.70 -3.45
C ILE A 65 -11.16 4.82 -4.37
N PRO A 66 -11.11 4.65 -5.70
CA PRO A 66 -10.73 5.74 -6.61
C PRO A 66 -11.73 6.89 -6.50
N VAL A 67 -11.23 8.13 -6.44
CA VAL A 67 -12.08 9.32 -6.41
C VAL A 67 -12.91 9.39 -7.69
N GLY A 68 -14.22 9.61 -7.55
CA GLY A 68 -15.18 9.61 -8.64
C GLY A 68 -15.83 8.25 -8.92
N MET A 69 -15.44 7.18 -8.20
CA MET A 69 -16.02 5.83 -8.31
C MET A 69 -16.71 5.35 -7.02
N GLU A 70 -17.03 6.27 -6.11
CA GLU A 70 -17.60 5.97 -4.79
C GLU A 70 -18.94 5.23 -4.86
N ASP A 71 -19.73 5.49 -5.89
CA ASP A 71 -21.05 4.90 -6.16
C ASP A 71 -21.01 3.68 -7.09
N ARG A 72 -19.81 3.30 -7.57
CA ARG A 72 -19.60 2.24 -8.58
C ARG A 72 -18.58 1.20 -8.08
N PRO A 73 -18.93 0.41 -7.03
CA PRO A 73 -17.99 -0.47 -6.36
C PRO A 73 -17.41 -1.56 -7.26
N GLU A 74 -18.20 -2.10 -8.19
CA GLU A 74 -17.70 -3.09 -9.15
C GLU A 74 -16.70 -2.48 -10.14
N GLU A 75 -16.95 -1.27 -10.65
CA GLU A 75 -15.99 -0.58 -11.54
C GLU A 75 -14.70 -0.22 -10.79
N ALA A 76 -14.81 0.28 -9.55
CA ALA A 76 -13.67 0.55 -8.68
C ALA A 76 -12.82 -0.71 -8.43
N LYS A 77 -13.47 -1.86 -8.24
CA LYS A 77 -12.78 -3.15 -8.06
C LYS A 77 -12.04 -3.57 -9.34
N HIS A 78 -12.67 -3.47 -10.51
CA HIS A 78 -12.01 -3.79 -11.78
C HIS A 78 -10.83 -2.86 -12.04
N PHE A 79 -10.98 -1.56 -11.79
CA PHE A 79 -9.89 -0.59 -11.86
C PHE A 79 -8.68 -1.02 -11.02
N TRP A 80 -8.90 -1.41 -9.76
CA TRP A 80 -7.81 -1.86 -8.89
C TRP A 80 -7.17 -3.16 -9.38
N LEU A 81 -7.96 -4.11 -9.86
CA LEU A 81 -7.43 -5.37 -10.41
C LEU A 81 -6.51 -5.11 -11.61
N ASP A 82 -6.95 -4.28 -12.55
CA ASP A 82 -6.18 -3.95 -13.75
C ASP A 82 -4.91 -3.15 -13.40
N LEU A 83 -5.03 -2.18 -12.50
CA LEU A 83 -3.89 -1.40 -12.01
C LEU A 83 -2.88 -2.29 -11.29
N PHE A 84 -3.32 -3.14 -10.37
CA PHE A 84 -2.43 -4.04 -9.65
C PHE A 84 -1.77 -5.04 -10.57
N GLN A 85 -2.47 -5.56 -11.59
CA GLN A 85 -1.84 -6.46 -12.57
C GLN A 85 -0.66 -5.75 -13.25
N THR A 86 -0.89 -4.54 -13.77
CA THR A 86 0.15 -3.75 -14.45
C THR A 86 1.30 -3.38 -13.52
N VAL A 87 0.98 -2.95 -12.31
CA VAL A 87 1.97 -2.49 -11.33
C VAL A 87 2.80 -3.66 -10.80
N LEU A 88 2.18 -4.79 -10.47
CA LEU A 88 2.88 -5.96 -9.93
C LEU A 88 3.83 -6.56 -10.96
N ASP A 89 3.44 -6.61 -12.24
CA ASP A 89 4.31 -7.07 -13.34
C ASP A 89 5.56 -6.18 -13.49
N SER A 90 5.43 -4.90 -13.15
CA SER A 90 6.51 -3.90 -13.21
C SER A 90 7.28 -3.74 -11.89
N THR A 91 6.86 -4.44 -10.83
CA THR A 91 7.40 -4.26 -9.48
C THR A 91 8.52 -5.24 -9.17
N PRO A 92 9.74 -4.78 -8.85
CA PRO A 92 10.76 -5.66 -8.31
C PRO A 92 10.35 -6.19 -6.93
N VAL A 93 10.39 -7.50 -6.75
CA VAL A 93 10.00 -8.18 -5.50
C VAL A 93 11.23 -8.62 -4.73
N TYR A 94 11.31 -8.19 -3.47
CA TYR A 94 12.26 -8.72 -2.50
C TYR A 94 11.54 -9.65 -1.51
N SER A 95 12.06 -10.86 -1.35
CA SER A 95 11.57 -11.84 -0.37
C SER A 95 12.64 -12.07 0.68
N HIS A 96 12.34 -11.73 1.94
CA HIS A 96 13.26 -11.92 3.04
C HIS A 96 13.03 -13.27 3.72
N VAL A 97 14.08 -14.09 3.75
CA VAL A 97 14.13 -15.33 4.56
C VAL A 97 14.63 -14.96 5.94
N TRP A 98 13.73 -15.02 6.93
CA TRP A 98 14.00 -14.61 8.30
C TRP A 98 14.90 -15.61 9.04
N HIS A 99 15.86 -15.09 9.78
CA HIS A 99 16.63 -15.80 10.79
C HIS A 99 16.46 -15.15 12.17
N PRO A 100 16.63 -15.91 13.27
CA PRO A 100 16.60 -15.34 14.61
C PRO A 100 17.61 -14.20 14.77
N GLY A 101 17.13 -13.04 15.21
CA GLY A 101 17.95 -11.84 15.40
C GLY A 101 17.94 -10.86 14.21
N ASP A 102 17.36 -11.23 13.07
CA ASP A 102 17.22 -10.30 11.94
C ASP A 102 16.34 -9.10 12.33
N ILE A 103 16.82 -7.91 11.96
CA ILE A 103 16.08 -6.66 12.10
C ILE A 103 15.98 -6.04 10.71
N VAL A 104 14.75 -5.83 10.24
CA VAL A 104 14.48 -5.22 8.94
C VAL A 104 13.84 -3.86 9.14
N PHE A 105 14.43 -2.86 8.51
CA PHE A 105 13.86 -1.52 8.39
C PHE A 105 13.44 -1.29 6.95
N TRP A 106 12.30 -0.65 6.75
CA TRP A 106 11.86 -0.23 5.43
C TRP A 106 11.15 1.12 5.50
N ASP A 107 11.24 1.87 4.40
CA ASP A 107 10.47 3.08 4.20
C ASP A 107 9.05 2.71 3.76
N ASN A 108 8.09 2.88 4.66
CA ASN A 108 6.70 2.51 4.42
C ASN A 108 6.04 3.36 3.32
N SER A 109 6.59 4.53 2.98
CA SER A 109 6.07 5.36 1.89
C SER A 109 6.46 4.84 0.50
N GLN A 110 7.48 3.97 0.42
CA GLN A 110 8.08 3.52 -0.84
C GLN A 110 7.86 2.05 -1.16
N VAL A 111 7.25 1.26 -0.26
CA VAL A 111 7.06 -0.18 -0.44
C VAL A 111 5.63 -0.61 -0.13
N MET A 112 5.15 -1.60 -0.88
CA MET A 112 4.08 -2.48 -0.43
C MET A 112 4.71 -3.74 0.17
N HIS A 113 4.07 -4.34 1.17
CA HIS A 113 4.56 -5.57 1.78
C HIS A 113 3.42 -6.51 2.15
N ARG A 114 3.73 -7.81 2.16
CA ARG A 114 2.80 -8.84 2.64
C ARG A 114 3.57 -9.91 3.42
N GLY A 115 2.92 -10.47 4.43
CA GLY A 115 3.39 -11.70 5.06
C GLY A 115 3.13 -12.90 4.16
N ILE A 116 4.05 -13.85 4.12
CA ILE A 116 3.82 -15.16 3.50
C ILE A 116 3.17 -16.08 4.55
N PRO A 117 2.07 -16.79 4.22
CA PRO A 117 1.48 -17.77 5.11
C PRO A 117 2.49 -18.84 5.54
N TYR A 118 2.32 -19.34 6.76
CA TYR A 118 3.12 -20.44 7.30
C TYR A 118 2.23 -21.38 8.11
N ASP A 119 2.68 -22.62 8.32
CA ASP A 119 1.97 -23.58 9.15
C ASP A 119 2.09 -23.21 10.63
N ALA A 120 1.10 -22.46 11.12
CA ALA A 120 1.02 -22.01 12.50
C ALA A 120 0.66 -23.14 13.49
N THR A 121 0.26 -24.33 13.01
CA THR A 121 0.06 -25.50 13.87
C THR A 121 1.38 -26.17 14.23
N LYS A 122 2.37 -26.03 13.34
CA LYS A 122 3.69 -26.65 13.47
C LYS A 122 4.77 -25.70 13.98
N TYR A 123 4.68 -24.42 13.63
CA TYR A 123 5.71 -23.42 13.93
C TYR A 123 5.14 -22.22 14.66
N GLN A 124 5.89 -21.66 15.60
CA GLN A 124 5.58 -20.39 16.24
C GLN A 124 6.40 -19.26 15.61
N ARG A 125 5.75 -18.14 15.27
CA ARG A 125 6.44 -16.93 14.79
C ARG A 125 6.04 -15.73 15.66
N ILE A 126 7.03 -15.11 16.29
CA ILE A 126 6.87 -13.87 17.05
C ILE A 126 7.68 -12.79 16.36
N ALA A 127 7.05 -11.65 16.07
CA ALA A 127 7.71 -10.48 15.52
C ALA A 127 7.32 -9.26 16.35
N LEU A 128 8.30 -8.42 16.66
CA LEU A 128 8.08 -7.11 17.26
C LEU A 128 8.11 -6.07 16.16
N ARG A 129 7.16 -5.14 16.17
CA ARG A 129 7.06 -4.06 15.19
C ARG A 129 7.08 -2.72 15.91
N LEU A 130 7.92 -1.82 15.43
CA LEU A 130 7.90 -0.40 15.75
C LEU A 130 7.53 0.39 14.49
N GLY A 131 6.58 1.32 14.62
CA GLY A 131 6.29 2.32 13.59
C GLY A 131 6.84 3.66 14.01
N VAL A 132 7.56 4.34 13.10
CA VAL A 132 8.04 5.71 13.30
C VAL A 132 7.23 6.62 12.39
N VAL A 133 6.66 7.68 12.96
CA VAL A 133 5.93 8.70 12.22
C VAL A 133 6.74 9.99 12.25
N ASP A 134 7.01 10.55 11.09
CA ASP A 134 7.60 11.87 10.96
C ASP A 134 6.48 12.92 10.93
N ASN A 135 6.54 13.87 11.87
CA ASN A 135 5.55 14.93 12.04
C ASN A 135 6.02 16.29 11.46
N GLN A 136 7.14 16.30 10.74
CA GLN A 136 7.68 17.51 10.10
C GLN A 136 7.07 17.78 8.71
#